data_AF-A0A168N5N3-F1
#
_entry.id   AF-A0A168N5N3-F1
#
_cell.length_a   1.000
_cell.length_b   1.000
_cell.length_c   1.000
_cell.angle_alpha   90.00
_cell.angle_beta   90.00
_cell.angle_gamma   90.00
#
_symmetry.space_group_name_H-M   'P 1'
#
loop_
_entity.id
_entity.type
_entity.pdbx_description
1 polymer ?
#
loop_
_entity_poly.entity_id
_entity_poly.type
_entity_poly.pdbx_seq_one_letter_code
_entity_poly.pdbx_strand_id
1 'polypeptide(L)'
;KGKHFDRVVIIVMENQDYDVAYKDKFLQGLNKEYGNGIMLTNYLATTHPSQPNYIAMISGSTKGTKEDDESNIDRKNIVDLLEAKGISWKTYQEDYPGNCNKKMDIGKYARKHNPFMSFKNISGDKKRCAKIVNSKQLDKDIASNKVPQFVFYTPDIDNDAHDTNMKFGSNWLKKFLSTRIKQKAFNENTMFVLTFDEDDGASDNNKVLTVLFGPDFHPKSKSNKDKTKYTHYSLLKTIEDNWGLGNLGQNDKKANIIKL
;
A
#
# COMPACT_ATOMS: atom_id res chain seq x y z
N LYS A 1 -2.58 18.63 -7.57
CA LYS A 1 -1.19 18.45 -7.14
C LYS A 1 -1.15 18.28 -5.63
N GLY A 2 -0.23 17.48 -5.09
CA GLY A 2 -0.05 17.35 -3.65
C GLY A 2 1.06 18.25 -3.12
N LYS A 3 1.18 18.31 -1.80
CA LYS A 3 2.16 19.13 -1.07
C LYS A 3 3.60 18.62 -1.20
N HIS A 4 3.77 17.30 -1.22
CA HIS A 4 5.06 16.60 -1.28
C HIS A 4 5.19 15.70 -2.52
N PHE A 5 4.09 15.12 -2.98
CA PHE A 5 4.03 14.26 -4.17
C PHE A 5 2.69 14.42 -4.89
N ASP A 6 2.66 14.18 -6.19
CA ASP A 6 1.43 14.23 -6.99
C ASP A 6 0.74 12.87 -7.13
N ARG A 7 1.50 11.79 -6.90
CA ARG A 7 1.02 10.40 -6.88
C ARG A 7 1.67 9.62 -5.74
N VAL A 8 0.91 8.68 -5.17
CA VAL A 8 1.43 7.63 -4.28
C VAL A 8 1.15 6.26 -4.89
N VAL A 9 2.15 5.38 -4.85
CA VAL A 9 2.04 3.96 -5.22
C VAL A 9 2.41 3.13 -4.01
N ILE A 10 1.41 2.51 -3.38
CA ILE A 10 1.58 1.67 -2.21
C ILE A 10 1.59 0.22 -2.68
N ILE A 11 2.68 -0.49 -2.39
CA ILE A 11 2.84 -1.92 -2.65
C ILE A 11 2.91 -2.59 -1.28
N VAL A 12 1.93 -3.46 -1.00
CA VAL A 12 1.85 -4.20 0.26
C VAL A 12 2.18 -5.65 -0.03
N MET A 13 3.27 -6.14 0.57
CA MET A 13 3.66 -7.55 0.57
C MET A 13 3.03 -8.25 1.79
N GLU A 14 2.95 -9.58 1.76
CA GLU A 14 2.44 -10.39 2.87
C GLU A 14 3.59 -10.96 3.70
N ASN A 15 3.22 -11.44 4.88
CA ASN A 15 3.83 -11.04 6.12
C ASN A 15 5.28 -11.53 6.21
N GLN A 16 6.11 -10.69 6.81
CA GLN A 16 7.52 -11.02 6.97
C GLN A 16 8.16 -10.22 8.11
N ASP A 17 8.93 -10.93 8.92
CA ASP A 17 9.77 -10.32 9.96
C ASP A 17 10.68 -9.23 9.38
N TYR A 18 10.71 -8.07 10.04
CA TYR A 18 11.58 -6.95 9.64
C TYR A 18 13.02 -7.39 9.36
N ASP A 19 13.60 -8.24 10.21
CA ASP A 19 14.99 -8.66 10.09
C ASP A 19 15.22 -9.61 8.91
N VAL A 20 14.23 -10.40 8.51
CA VAL A 20 14.28 -11.23 7.30
C VAL A 20 14.23 -10.33 6.07
N ALA A 21 13.25 -9.43 5.99
CA ALA A 21 13.12 -8.50 4.88
C ALA A 21 14.30 -7.52 4.75
N TYR A 22 14.83 -7.03 5.87
CA TYR A 22 15.98 -6.11 5.88
C TYR A 22 17.31 -6.76 5.50
N LYS A 23 17.43 -8.10 5.62
CA LYS A 23 18.61 -8.84 5.14
C LYS A 23 18.64 -8.98 3.62
N ASP A 24 17.48 -8.88 2.96
CA ASP A 24 17.42 -8.82 1.51
C ASP A 24 18.09 -7.53 0.99
N LYS A 25 19.12 -7.70 0.14
CA LYS A 25 19.96 -6.59 -0.34
C LYS A 25 19.22 -5.63 -1.26
N PHE A 26 18.27 -6.14 -2.03
CA PHE A 26 17.46 -5.30 -2.91
C PHE A 26 16.54 -4.42 -2.06
N LEU A 27 15.78 -5.02 -1.13
CA LEU A 27 14.86 -4.28 -0.27
C LEU A 27 15.59 -3.26 0.62
N GLN A 28 16.74 -3.64 1.20
CA GLN A 28 17.60 -2.75 1.98
C GLN A 28 18.12 -1.56 1.15
N GLY A 29 18.31 -1.75 -0.15
CA GLY A 29 18.87 -0.76 -1.07
C GLY A 29 17.85 0.16 -1.74
N LEU A 30 16.54 -0.13 -1.64
CA LEU A 30 15.49 0.57 -2.40
C LEU A 30 15.53 2.10 -2.27
N ASN A 31 15.74 2.60 -1.06
CA ASN A 31 15.80 4.04 -0.77
C ASN A 31 17.03 4.75 -1.36
N LYS A 32 17.97 4.02 -1.94
CA LYS A 32 19.15 4.57 -2.64
C LYS A 32 19.15 4.20 -4.13
N GLU A 33 18.69 2.99 -4.47
CA GLU A 33 18.65 2.48 -5.84
C GLU A 33 17.70 3.31 -6.73
N TYR A 34 16.58 3.76 -6.16
CA TYR A 34 15.54 4.49 -6.87
C TYR A 34 15.35 5.91 -6.36
N GLY A 35 16.44 6.66 -6.16
CA GLY A 35 16.39 8.08 -5.77
C GLY A 35 16.69 8.34 -4.31
N ASN A 36 16.36 9.54 -3.81
CA ASN A 36 16.63 9.98 -2.43
C ASN A 36 15.52 9.53 -1.48
N GLY A 37 15.32 8.22 -1.35
CA GLY A 37 14.28 7.65 -0.50
C GLY A 37 14.58 7.71 0.99
N ILE A 38 13.58 7.30 1.80
CA ILE A 38 13.65 7.21 3.26
C ILE A 38 13.21 5.82 3.70
N MET A 39 14.04 5.15 4.49
CA MET A 39 13.67 3.91 5.17
C MET A 39 13.14 4.22 6.58
N LEU A 40 11.92 3.76 6.89
CA LEU A 40 11.27 3.97 8.18
C LEU A 40 11.66 2.81 9.11
N THR A 41 12.74 2.98 9.88
CA THR A 41 13.36 1.88 10.65
C THR A 41 12.63 1.54 11.95
N ASN A 42 11.52 2.21 12.25
CA ASN A 42 10.66 1.99 13.42
C ASN A 42 9.17 2.07 13.01
N TYR A 43 8.81 1.29 12.00
CA TYR A 43 7.46 1.21 11.48
C TYR A 43 6.81 -0.08 11.95
N LEU A 44 5.68 0.04 12.65
CA LEU A 44 4.95 -1.11 13.20
C LEU A 44 3.65 -1.30 12.40
N ALA A 45 3.36 -2.53 12.03
CA ALA A 45 2.04 -2.92 11.62
C ALA A 45 1.04 -2.75 12.78
N THR A 46 -0.24 -2.80 12.45
CA THR A 46 -1.30 -2.39 13.38
C THR A 46 -1.73 -3.50 14.32
N THR A 47 -1.82 -4.73 13.83
CA THR A 47 -2.37 -5.87 14.57
C THR A 47 -2.02 -7.19 13.86
N HIS A 48 -2.64 -8.29 14.30
CA HIS A 48 -2.73 -9.57 13.60
C HIS A 48 -4.19 -10.04 13.59
N PRO A 49 -4.63 -10.82 12.58
CA PRO A 49 -3.89 -11.23 11.38
C PRO A 49 -3.93 -10.16 10.26
N SER A 50 -3.48 -10.53 9.05
CA SER A 50 -3.29 -9.69 7.86
C SER A 50 -4.44 -8.73 7.54
N GLN A 51 -5.66 -9.25 7.40
CA GLN A 51 -6.79 -8.48 6.86
C GLN A 51 -7.13 -7.20 7.65
N PRO A 52 -7.18 -7.22 8.99
CA PRO A 52 -7.20 -6.01 9.81
C PRO A 52 -6.17 -4.93 9.47
N ASN A 53 -4.94 -5.29 9.09
CA ASN A 53 -3.91 -4.33 8.69
C ASN A 53 -4.22 -3.64 7.36
N TYR A 54 -4.62 -4.41 6.35
CA TYR A 54 -5.09 -3.87 5.06
C TYR A 54 -6.27 -2.90 5.26
N ILE A 55 -7.23 -3.25 6.10
CA ILE A 55 -8.39 -2.40 6.43
C ILE A 55 -7.96 -1.15 7.20
N ALA A 56 -7.01 -1.27 8.12
CA ALA A 56 -6.42 -0.16 8.85
C ALA A 56 -5.72 0.85 7.93
N MET A 57 -4.97 0.38 6.93
CA MET A 57 -4.26 1.22 5.96
C MET A 57 -5.18 2.17 5.18
N ILE A 58 -6.42 1.76 4.89
CA ILE A 58 -7.35 2.58 4.09
C ILE A 58 -8.47 3.23 4.90
N SER A 59 -8.66 2.86 6.17
CA SER A 59 -9.79 3.34 6.97
C SER A 59 -9.44 3.89 8.36
N GLY A 60 -8.17 3.82 8.76
CA GLY A 60 -7.72 4.33 10.05
C GLY A 60 -8.21 3.49 11.25
N SER A 61 -8.79 2.31 11.03
CA SER A 61 -9.33 1.45 12.09
C SER A 61 -9.36 -0.01 11.66
N THR A 62 -9.25 -0.93 12.62
CA THR A 62 -9.47 -2.37 12.42
C THR A 62 -10.93 -2.79 12.67
N LYS A 63 -11.80 -1.90 13.16
CA LYS A 63 -13.19 -2.27 13.51
C LYS A 63 -13.92 -2.89 12.32
N GLY A 64 -14.72 -3.93 12.55
CA GLY A 64 -15.50 -4.61 11.51
C GLY A 64 -14.76 -5.75 10.81
N THR A 65 -13.54 -6.04 11.23
CA THR A 65 -12.77 -7.25 10.90
C THR A 65 -11.96 -7.63 12.15
N LYS A 66 -11.72 -8.92 12.35
CA LYS A 66 -10.89 -9.43 13.47
C LYS A 66 -9.97 -10.55 13.01
N GLU A 67 -10.42 -11.32 12.03
CA GLU A 67 -9.72 -12.46 11.45
C GLU A 67 -9.62 -12.26 9.92
N ASP A 68 -8.94 -13.19 9.27
CA ASP A 68 -8.88 -13.32 7.81
C ASP A 68 -10.18 -13.95 7.27
N ASP A 69 -11.29 -13.22 7.39
CA ASP A 69 -12.63 -13.68 7.05
C ASP A 69 -13.41 -12.72 6.14
N GLU A 70 -14.57 -13.18 5.66
CA GLU A 70 -15.45 -12.29 4.90
C GLU A 70 -15.93 -11.12 5.78
N SER A 71 -15.40 -9.93 5.48
CA SER A 71 -15.76 -8.68 6.15
C SER A 71 -16.63 -7.81 5.23
N ASN A 72 -17.70 -7.24 5.80
CA ASN A 72 -18.63 -6.33 5.10
C ASN A 72 -18.85 -5.06 5.95
N ILE A 73 -17.95 -4.11 5.80
CA ILE A 73 -17.79 -2.91 6.62
C ILE A 73 -18.59 -1.74 6.05
N ASP A 74 -19.34 -1.06 6.92
CA ASP A 74 -20.14 0.12 6.58
C ASP A 74 -19.61 1.37 7.30
N ARG A 75 -18.52 1.93 6.78
CA ARG A 75 -17.98 3.22 7.22
C ARG A 75 -17.19 3.89 6.11
N LYS A 76 -16.86 5.17 6.32
CA LYS A 76 -15.96 5.92 5.44
C LYS A 76 -14.55 5.32 5.43
N ASN A 77 -13.90 5.43 4.28
CA ASN A 77 -12.51 5.09 4.05
C ASN A 77 -11.85 6.16 3.16
N ILE A 78 -10.56 5.99 2.87
CA ILE A 78 -9.76 6.96 2.11
C ILE A 78 -10.37 7.31 0.75
N VAL A 79 -11.10 6.40 0.10
CA VAL A 79 -11.79 6.67 -1.18
C VAL A 79 -12.80 7.80 -1.04
N ASP A 80 -13.53 7.86 0.07
CA ASP A 80 -14.50 8.93 0.31
C ASP A 80 -13.81 10.31 0.38
N LEU A 81 -12.62 10.35 0.99
CA LEU A 81 -11.83 11.59 1.10
C LEU A 81 -11.17 11.97 -0.22
N LEU A 82 -10.62 10.99 -0.95
CA LEU A 82 -10.00 11.19 -2.25
C LEU A 82 -11.02 11.75 -3.25
N GLU A 83 -12.20 11.13 -3.34
CA GLU A 83 -13.25 11.56 -4.27
C GLU A 83 -13.81 12.94 -3.92
N ALA A 84 -13.95 13.28 -2.63
CA ALA A 84 -14.35 14.61 -2.18
C ALA A 84 -13.37 15.72 -2.59
N LYS A 85 -12.12 15.37 -2.89
CA LYS A 85 -11.07 16.29 -3.36
C LYS A 85 -10.69 16.10 -4.83
N GLY A 86 -11.43 15.26 -5.56
CA GLY A 86 -11.15 14.97 -6.98
C GLY A 86 -9.83 14.23 -7.21
N ILE A 87 -9.27 13.57 -6.21
CA ILE A 87 -8.05 12.77 -6.34
C ILE A 87 -8.41 11.43 -6.97
N SER A 88 -7.82 11.15 -8.13
CA SER A 88 -8.04 9.89 -8.84
C SER A 88 -7.42 8.71 -8.08
N TRP A 89 -8.11 7.56 -8.09
CA TRP A 89 -7.67 6.36 -7.40
C TRP A 89 -7.98 5.10 -8.20
N LYS A 90 -7.14 4.08 -8.03
CA LYS A 90 -7.39 2.71 -8.48
C LYS A 90 -6.58 1.74 -7.61
N THR A 91 -7.10 0.54 -7.43
CA THR A 91 -6.35 -0.55 -6.81
C THR A 91 -6.11 -1.67 -7.83
N TYR A 92 -4.90 -2.18 -7.83
CA TYR A 92 -4.37 -3.17 -8.76
C TYR A 92 -4.07 -4.43 -7.96
N GLN A 93 -4.85 -5.46 -8.22
CA GLN A 93 -4.84 -6.70 -7.47
C GLN A 93 -4.39 -7.80 -8.42
N GLU A 94 -3.24 -8.40 -8.15
CA GLU A 94 -2.71 -9.46 -9.03
C GLU A 94 -3.66 -10.66 -9.02
N ASP A 95 -3.85 -11.23 -10.22
CA ASP A 95 -4.82 -12.30 -10.50
C ASP A 95 -6.30 -12.07 -10.11
N TYR A 96 -6.67 -10.86 -9.66
CA TYR A 96 -8.08 -10.52 -9.45
C TYR A 96 -8.85 -10.62 -10.78
N PRO A 97 -9.97 -11.38 -10.86
CA PRO A 97 -10.70 -11.57 -12.10
C PRO A 97 -11.52 -10.34 -12.53
N GLY A 98 -11.61 -9.30 -11.70
CA GLY A 98 -12.46 -8.14 -11.96
C GLY A 98 -13.95 -8.41 -11.70
N ASN A 99 -14.81 -7.64 -12.36
CA ASN A 99 -16.27 -7.77 -12.32
C ASN A 99 -16.88 -7.72 -10.91
N CYS A 100 -16.22 -7.04 -9.96
CA CYS A 100 -16.71 -6.96 -8.58
C CYS A 100 -16.87 -8.31 -7.90
N ASN A 101 -16.06 -9.30 -8.30
CA ASN A 101 -16.08 -10.62 -7.67
C ASN A 101 -15.70 -10.48 -6.18
N LYS A 102 -16.52 -11.07 -5.32
CA LYS A 102 -16.40 -11.01 -3.85
C LYS A 102 -16.01 -12.35 -3.22
N LYS A 103 -15.76 -13.39 -4.02
CA LYS A 103 -15.27 -14.67 -3.48
C LYS A 103 -13.98 -14.42 -2.70
N MET A 104 -13.84 -15.13 -1.58
CA MET A 104 -12.68 -14.99 -0.70
C MET A 104 -11.40 -15.42 -1.40
N ASP A 105 -11.44 -16.56 -2.10
CA ASP A 105 -10.28 -17.15 -2.77
C ASP A 105 -10.57 -17.41 -4.24
N ILE A 106 -9.67 -16.96 -5.12
CA ILE A 106 -9.80 -17.12 -6.57
C ILE A 106 -8.42 -17.40 -7.17
N GLY A 107 -8.07 -18.69 -7.32
CA GLY A 107 -6.74 -19.05 -7.77
C GLY A 107 -5.70 -18.54 -6.78
N LYS A 108 -4.82 -17.63 -7.22
CA LYS A 108 -3.79 -16.99 -6.39
C LYS A 108 -4.22 -15.66 -5.77
N TYR A 109 -5.38 -15.15 -6.14
CA TYR A 109 -5.93 -13.94 -5.56
C TYR A 109 -6.63 -14.25 -4.23
N ALA A 110 -6.20 -13.55 -3.17
CA ALA A 110 -6.81 -13.60 -1.85
C ALA A 110 -7.55 -12.28 -1.55
N ARG A 111 -8.87 -12.34 -1.31
CA ARG A 111 -9.69 -11.17 -1.01
C ARG A 111 -9.27 -10.47 0.28
N LYS A 112 -8.75 -11.21 1.26
CA LYS A 112 -8.25 -10.66 2.53
C LYS A 112 -7.20 -9.55 2.34
N HIS A 113 -6.40 -9.61 1.27
CA HIS A 113 -5.38 -8.61 0.94
C HIS A 113 -5.92 -7.43 0.08
N ASN A 114 -7.22 -7.42 -0.22
CA ASN A 114 -7.91 -6.36 -0.95
C ASN A 114 -8.92 -5.64 -0.04
N PRO A 115 -8.48 -4.64 0.75
CA PRO A 115 -9.35 -4.03 1.75
C PRO A 115 -10.54 -3.30 1.11
N PHE A 116 -10.42 -2.85 -0.14
CA PHE A 116 -11.50 -2.16 -0.87
C PHE A 116 -12.71 -3.07 -1.09
N MET A 117 -12.55 -4.39 -1.15
CA MET A 117 -13.66 -5.35 -1.21
C MET A 117 -14.37 -5.60 0.10
N SER A 118 -13.80 -5.15 1.21
CA SER A 118 -14.42 -5.25 2.53
C SER A 118 -15.38 -4.09 2.82
N PHE A 119 -15.35 -2.99 2.06
CA PHE A 119 -16.22 -1.82 2.30
C PHE A 119 -17.47 -1.85 1.42
N LYS A 120 -18.66 -1.81 2.03
CA LYS A 120 -19.96 -1.83 1.33
C LYS A 120 -20.14 -0.65 0.38
N ASN A 121 -19.67 0.53 0.76
CA ASN A 121 -19.72 1.73 -0.09
C ASN A 121 -18.73 1.70 -1.28
N ILE A 122 -17.94 0.64 -1.42
CA ILE A 122 -17.12 0.35 -2.59
C ILE A 122 -17.66 -0.89 -3.30
N SER A 123 -17.80 -2.02 -2.60
CA SER A 123 -18.24 -3.29 -3.15
C SER A 123 -19.69 -3.30 -3.65
N GLY A 124 -20.53 -2.39 -3.12
CA GLY A 124 -21.91 -2.19 -3.55
C GLY A 124 -22.07 -1.10 -4.61
N ASP A 125 -21.06 -0.27 -4.85
CA ASP A 125 -21.09 0.80 -5.85
C ASP A 125 -20.37 0.35 -7.13
N LYS A 126 -21.11 0.23 -8.24
CA LYS A 126 -20.56 -0.26 -9.52
C LYS A 126 -19.39 0.59 -10.03
N LYS A 127 -19.39 1.90 -9.83
CA LYS A 127 -18.35 2.81 -10.34
C LYS A 127 -17.07 2.70 -9.50
N ARG A 128 -17.21 2.66 -8.17
CA ARG A 128 -16.07 2.50 -7.26
C ARG A 128 -15.47 1.10 -7.38
N CYS A 129 -16.31 0.07 -7.41
CA CYS A 129 -15.85 -1.29 -7.58
C CYS A 129 -15.14 -1.53 -8.93
N ALA A 130 -15.56 -0.87 -10.02
CA ALA A 130 -14.85 -0.93 -11.30
C ALA A 130 -13.41 -0.35 -11.26
N LYS A 131 -13.03 0.37 -10.19
CA LYS A 131 -11.66 0.83 -9.93
C LYS A 131 -10.81 -0.20 -9.15
N ILE A 132 -11.35 -1.38 -8.91
CA ILE A 132 -10.62 -2.55 -8.41
C ILE A 132 -10.38 -3.45 -9.61
N VAL A 133 -9.14 -3.49 -10.07
CA VAL A 133 -8.79 -4.10 -11.34
C VAL A 133 -7.73 -5.17 -11.17
N ASN A 134 -7.67 -6.08 -12.15
CA ASN A 134 -6.53 -6.96 -12.31
C ASN A 134 -5.24 -6.14 -12.48
N SER A 135 -4.14 -6.56 -11.86
CA SER A 135 -2.86 -5.86 -11.92
C SER A 135 -2.33 -5.62 -13.34
N LYS A 136 -2.66 -6.47 -14.31
CA LYS A 136 -2.30 -6.30 -15.74
C LYS A 136 -2.82 -4.99 -16.35
N GLN A 137 -3.82 -4.35 -15.72
CA GLN A 137 -4.30 -3.03 -16.13
C GLN A 137 -3.27 -1.92 -15.88
N LEU A 138 -2.34 -2.10 -14.94
CA LEU A 138 -1.33 -1.09 -14.61
C LEU A 138 -0.47 -0.76 -15.83
N ASP A 139 0.02 -1.76 -16.56
CA ASP A 139 0.86 -1.52 -17.73
C ASP A 139 0.11 -0.78 -18.85
N LYS A 140 -1.19 -1.03 -19.00
CA LYS A 140 -2.05 -0.29 -19.93
C LYS A 140 -2.26 1.15 -19.49
N ASP A 141 -2.42 1.39 -18.20
CA ASP A 141 -2.59 2.73 -17.64
C ASP A 141 -1.28 3.52 -17.72
N ILE A 142 -0.12 2.90 -17.50
CA ILE A 142 1.19 3.51 -17.69
C ILE A 142 1.37 3.88 -19.17
N ALA A 143 1.15 2.94 -20.09
CA ALA A 143 1.31 3.16 -21.53
C ALA A 143 0.37 4.26 -22.09
N SER A 144 -0.79 4.47 -21.47
CA SER A 144 -1.76 5.49 -21.86
C SER A 144 -1.69 6.78 -21.04
N ASN A 145 -0.71 6.92 -20.14
CA ASN A 145 -0.57 8.05 -19.22
C ASN A 145 -1.82 8.33 -18.36
N LYS A 146 -2.46 7.25 -17.88
CA LYS A 146 -3.71 7.24 -17.10
C LYS A 146 -3.54 6.63 -15.70
N VAL A 147 -2.32 6.51 -15.20
CA VAL A 147 -2.06 6.04 -13.83
C VAL A 147 -2.69 7.04 -12.85
N PRO A 148 -3.57 6.60 -11.92
CA PRO A 148 -4.22 7.49 -10.98
C PRO A 148 -3.22 8.08 -9.97
N GLN A 149 -3.65 9.06 -9.20
CA GLN A 149 -2.84 9.68 -8.16
C GLN A 149 -2.70 8.79 -6.92
N PHE A 150 -3.73 8.04 -6.56
CA PHE A 150 -3.65 7.04 -5.50
C PHE A 150 -3.66 5.63 -6.12
N VAL A 151 -2.55 4.92 -5.98
CA VAL A 151 -2.39 3.54 -6.43
C VAL A 151 -2.16 2.66 -5.20
N PHE A 152 -2.99 1.63 -5.05
CA PHE A 152 -2.76 0.53 -4.11
C PHE A 152 -2.52 -0.74 -4.92
N TYR A 153 -1.41 -1.42 -4.67
CA TYR A 153 -1.02 -2.63 -5.38
C TYR A 153 -0.83 -3.76 -4.38
N THR A 154 -1.50 -4.88 -4.64
CA THR A 154 -1.33 -6.11 -3.87
C THR A 154 -0.88 -7.22 -4.84
N PRO A 155 0.29 -7.83 -4.62
CA PRO A 155 0.70 -9.06 -5.32
C PRO A 155 -0.25 -10.23 -5.00
N ASP A 156 -0.14 -11.29 -5.78
CA ASP A 156 -0.82 -12.54 -5.48
C ASP A 156 -0.04 -13.33 -4.41
N ILE A 157 -0.63 -14.42 -3.90
CA ILE A 157 -0.01 -15.22 -2.83
C ILE A 157 1.34 -15.84 -3.21
N ASP A 158 1.66 -16.00 -4.50
CA ASP A 158 2.98 -16.49 -4.88
C ASP A 158 4.03 -15.37 -4.71
N ASN A 159 3.66 -14.14 -5.06
CA ASN A 159 4.57 -13.01 -5.19
C ASN A 159 4.66 -12.14 -3.93
N ASP A 160 3.74 -12.28 -2.99
CA ASP A 160 3.66 -11.48 -1.76
C ASP A 160 4.73 -11.81 -0.71
N ALA A 161 5.51 -12.87 -0.97
CA ALA A 161 6.66 -13.34 -0.20
C ALA A 161 6.38 -14.18 1.04
N HIS A 162 5.11 -14.53 1.28
CA HIS A 162 4.69 -15.40 2.36
C HIS A 162 4.60 -16.86 1.92
N ASP A 163 3.70 -17.20 1.00
CA ASP A 163 3.46 -18.61 0.60
C ASP A 163 4.63 -19.21 -0.20
N THR A 164 5.52 -18.36 -0.73
CA THR A 164 6.79 -18.79 -1.32
C THR A 164 7.96 -18.56 -0.38
N ASN A 165 8.59 -17.39 -0.42
CA ASN A 165 9.60 -16.88 0.52
C ASN A 165 10.07 -15.47 0.12
N MET A 166 10.83 -14.85 1.02
CA MET A 166 11.41 -13.52 0.79
C MET A 166 12.23 -13.37 -0.48
N LYS A 167 13.02 -14.38 -0.86
CA LYS A 167 13.84 -14.29 -2.09
C LYS A 167 12.97 -14.27 -3.33
N PHE A 168 11.88 -15.05 -3.35
CA PHE A 168 10.96 -15.10 -4.48
C PHE A 168 10.22 -13.76 -4.63
N GLY A 169 9.58 -13.27 -3.56
CA GLY A 169 8.88 -11.98 -3.58
C GLY A 169 9.81 -10.80 -3.88
N SER A 170 11.05 -10.78 -3.36
CA SER A 170 12.06 -9.77 -3.68
C SER A 170 12.42 -9.78 -5.17
N ASN A 171 12.62 -10.95 -5.78
CA ASN A 171 12.88 -11.07 -7.22
C ASN A 171 11.69 -10.60 -8.06
N TRP A 172 10.47 -10.94 -7.65
CA TRP A 172 9.26 -10.43 -8.28
C TRP A 172 9.21 -8.91 -8.21
N LEU A 173 9.42 -8.31 -7.03
CA LEU A 173 9.34 -6.86 -6.84
C LEU A 173 10.43 -6.15 -7.66
N LYS A 174 11.64 -6.71 -7.71
CA LYS A 174 12.72 -6.19 -8.55
C LYS A 174 12.34 -6.15 -10.03
N LYS A 175 11.73 -7.23 -10.54
CA LYS A 175 11.21 -7.27 -11.92
C LYS A 175 10.04 -6.30 -12.10
N PHE A 176 9.14 -6.22 -11.12
CA PHE A 176 7.99 -5.33 -11.13
C PHE A 176 8.42 -3.86 -11.27
N LEU A 177 9.37 -3.43 -10.44
CA LEU A 177 9.87 -2.06 -10.41
C LEU A 177 10.75 -1.74 -11.61
N SER A 178 11.75 -2.58 -11.93
CA SER A 178 12.72 -2.30 -13.01
C SER A 178 12.07 -2.11 -14.38
N THR A 179 10.91 -2.74 -14.62
CA THR A 179 10.15 -2.61 -15.87
C THR A 179 9.25 -1.37 -15.94
N ARG A 180 8.94 -0.74 -14.80
CA ARG A 180 7.90 0.31 -14.70
C ARG A 180 8.41 1.65 -14.17
N ILE A 181 9.25 1.62 -13.13
CA ILE A 181 9.54 2.78 -12.27
C ILE A 181 10.29 3.91 -12.97
N LYS A 182 10.94 3.66 -14.13
CA LYS A 182 11.61 4.71 -14.91
C LYS A 182 10.71 5.36 -15.95
N GLN A 183 9.50 4.83 -16.17
CA GLN A 183 8.56 5.39 -17.14
C GLN A 183 7.97 6.69 -16.57
N LYS A 184 8.04 7.79 -17.35
CA LYS A 184 7.61 9.12 -16.90
C LYS A 184 6.17 9.12 -16.36
N ALA A 185 5.26 8.44 -17.06
CA ALA A 185 3.85 8.30 -16.67
C ALA A 185 3.62 7.66 -15.29
N PHE A 186 4.60 6.90 -14.79
CA PHE A 186 4.53 6.22 -13.50
C PHE A 186 5.32 6.94 -12.40
N ASN A 187 6.40 7.64 -12.76
CA ASN A 187 7.35 8.18 -11.79
C ASN A 187 7.25 9.68 -11.52
N GLU A 188 6.76 10.50 -12.46
CA GLU A 188 6.74 11.96 -12.32
C GLU A 188 6.07 12.40 -11.00
N ASN A 189 6.87 13.00 -10.12
CA ASN A 189 6.52 13.40 -8.76
C ASN A 189 5.74 12.32 -7.96
N THR A 190 6.15 11.06 -8.09
CA THR A 190 5.50 9.90 -7.44
C THR A 190 6.28 9.42 -6.22
N MET A 191 5.62 9.30 -5.08
CA MET A 191 6.13 8.56 -3.92
C MET A 191 5.72 7.08 -4.02
N PHE A 192 6.69 6.19 -4.12
CA PHE A 192 6.50 4.75 -3.97
C PHE A 192 6.66 4.37 -2.51
N VAL A 193 5.83 3.45 -2.05
CA VAL A 193 5.86 2.88 -0.71
C VAL A 193 5.91 1.37 -0.86
N LEU A 194 6.96 0.75 -0.35
CA LEU A 194 6.97 -0.68 -0.06
C LEU A 194 6.72 -0.85 1.43
N THR A 195 5.79 -1.72 1.79
CA THR A 195 5.52 -2.12 3.18
C THR A 195 5.05 -3.58 3.22
N PHE A 196 4.93 -4.11 4.42
CA PHE A 196 4.28 -5.38 4.71
C PHE A 196 3.06 -5.12 5.58
N ASP A 197 2.07 -5.98 5.53
CA ASP A 197 0.87 -5.90 6.33
C ASP A 197 1.12 -6.22 7.81
N GLU A 198 1.97 -7.20 8.10
CA GLU A 198 2.44 -7.57 9.44
C GLU A 198 3.77 -8.34 9.41
N ASP A 199 4.32 -8.62 10.60
CA ASP A 199 5.40 -9.60 10.75
C ASP A 199 4.86 -11.05 10.82
N ASP A 200 5.75 -12.04 10.91
CA ASP A 200 5.36 -13.46 10.91
C ASP A 200 4.88 -13.95 12.29
N GLY A 201 4.58 -13.03 13.22
CA GLY A 201 4.15 -13.33 14.59
C GLY A 201 5.25 -13.93 15.48
N ALA A 202 6.48 -14.11 14.95
CA ALA A 202 7.63 -14.59 15.69
C ALA A 202 8.25 -13.53 16.62
N SER A 203 7.90 -12.25 16.43
CA SER A 203 8.39 -11.12 17.20
C SER A 203 7.26 -10.41 17.95
N ASP A 204 7.51 -10.00 19.20
CA ASP A 204 6.47 -9.34 20.03
C ASP A 204 6.20 -7.87 19.64
N ASN A 205 6.78 -7.36 18.55
CA ASN A 205 6.70 -5.93 18.22
C ASN A 205 6.00 -5.58 16.91
N ASN A 206 5.62 -6.58 16.09
CA ASN A 206 4.93 -6.40 14.80
C ASN A 206 5.59 -5.34 13.90
N LYS A 207 6.92 -5.35 13.86
CA LYS A 207 7.72 -4.40 13.10
C LYS A 207 7.90 -4.91 11.68
N VAL A 208 7.62 -4.04 10.71
CA VAL A 208 7.69 -4.37 9.28
C VAL A 208 8.62 -3.45 8.51
N LEU A 209 9.29 -3.99 7.48
CA LEU A 209 10.13 -3.17 6.61
C LEU A 209 9.24 -2.19 5.84
N THR A 210 9.51 -0.89 5.96
CA THR A 210 8.81 0.13 5.18
C THR A 210 9.79 1.13 4.56
N VAL A 211 9.66 1.33 3.27
CA VAL A 211 10.55 2.19 2.48
C VAL A 211 9.74 3.14 1.60
N LEU A 212 10.03 4.43 1.69
CA LEU A 212 9.55 5.47 0.78
C LEU A 212 10.64 5.74 -0.26
N PHE A 213 10.32 5.70 -1.54
CA PHE A 213 11.30 5.84 -2.63
C PHE A 213 10.64 6.34 -3.91
N GLY A 214 11.44 6.62 -4.94
CA GLY A 214 10.94 7.07 -6.23
C GLY A 214 12.00 7.86 -6.99
N PRO A 215 12.28 7.54 -8.26
CA PRO A 215 13.31 8.25 -9.02
C PRO A 215 13.06 9.76 -9.15
N ASP A 216 11.81 10.22 -9.07
CA ASP A 216 11.42 11.64 -9.03
C ASP A 216 10.65 11.99 -7.73
N PHE A 217 10.97 11.28 -6.63
CA PHE A 217 10.48 11.60 -5.29
C PHE A 217 11.51 12.49 -4.57
N HIS A 218 11.05 13.66 -4.10
CA HIS A 218 11.91 14.70 -3.51
C HIS A 218 11.53 15.01 -2.06
N PRO A 219 11.82 14.10 -1.11
CA PRO A 219 11.65 14.42 0.31
C PRO A 219 12.54 15.60 0.72
N LYS A 220 12.04 16.46 1.62
CA LYS A 220 12.82 17.53 2.24
C LYS A 220 13.80 16.99 3.28
N SER A 221 13.53 15.80 3.84
CA SER A 221 14.46 15.12 4.74
C SER A 221 15.79 14.85 4.05
N LYS A 222 16.88 15.25 4.69
CA LYS A 222 18.25 14.92 4.24
C LYS A 222 18.72 13.54 4.71
N SER A 223 17.95 12.88 5.57
CA SER A 223 18.27 11.55 6.08
C SER A 223 17.55 10.49 5.25
N ASN A 224 18.30 9.46 4.84
CA ASN A 224 17.74 8.29 4.16
C ASN A 224 17.16 7.24 5.14
N LYS A 225 17.18 7.53 6.44
CA LYS A 225 16.57 6.73 7.51
C LYS A 225 15.80 7.61 8.49
N ASP A 226 14.64 7.14 8.94
CA ASP A 226 13.87 7.75 10.01
C ASP A 226 13.55 6.71 11.10
N LYS A 227 13.88 7.04 12.35
CA LYS A 227 13.68 6.19 13.54
C LYS A 227 12.42 6.54 14.33
N THR A 228 11.67 7.56 13.89
CA THR A 228 10.40 7.94 14.49
C THR A 228 9.44 6.75 14.43
N LYS A 229 8.69 6.52 15.52
CA LYS A 229 7.68 5.46 15.56
C LYS A 229 6.53 5.83 14.61
N TYR A 230 6.24 4.96 13.64
CA TYR A 230 5.12 5.10 12.71
C TYR A 230 4.32 3.80 12.66
N THR A 231 3.07 3.90 12.19
CA THR A 231 2.23 2.74 11.87
C THR A 231 1.53 2.91 10.52
N HIS A 232 0.72 1.93 10.10
CA HIS A 232 -0.18 2.09 8.95
C HIS A 232 -1.06 3.34 9.02
N TYR A 233 -1.45 3.75 10.23
CA TYR A 233 -2.20 4.99 10.44
C TYR A 233 -1.36 6.24 10.13
N SER A 234 -0.06 6.21 10.40
CA SER A 234 0.85 7.31 10.05
C SER A 234 1.00 7.46 8.54
N LEU A 235 1.06 6.35 7.79
CA LEU A 235 1.08 6.39 6.33
C LEU A 235 -0.23 6.97 5.77
N LEU A 236 -1.38 6.48 6.25
CA LEU A 236 -2.70 7.03 5.87
C LEU A 236 -2.77 8.53 6.17
N LYS A 237 -2.37 8.95 7.37
CA LYS A 237 -2.38 10.35 7.78
C LYS A 237 -1.46 11.23 6.93
N THR A 238 -0.33 10.69 6.48
CA THR A 238 0.60 11.39 5.57
C THR A 238 -0.04 11.62 4.20
N ILE A 239 -0.77 10.63 3.67
CA ILE A 239 -1.49 10.74 2.41
C ILE A 239 -2.62 11.75 2.51
N GLU A 240 -3.36 11.75 3.61
CA GLU A 240 -4.39 12.74 3.90
C GLU A 240 -3.84 14.17 3.96
N ASP A 241 -2.70 14.38 4.64
CA ASP A 241 -2.04 15.69 4.71
C ASP A 241 -1.56 16.16 3.33
N ASN A 242 -1.01 15.25 2.52
CA ASN A 242 -0.43 15.59 1.22
C ASN A 242 -1.43 16.28 0.27
N TRP A 243 -2.70 15.89 0.31
CA TRP A 243 -3.77 16.51 -0.50
C TRP A 243 -4.80 17.31 0.30
N GLY A 244 -4.55 17.56 1.60
CA GLY A 244 -5.48 18.28 2.46
C GLY A 244 -6.87 17.64 2.53
N LEU A 245 -6.91 16.31 2.63
CA LEU A 245 -8.12 15.49 2.54
C LEU A 245 -9.03 15.59 3.78
N GLY A 246 -8.48 16.02 4.92
CA GLY A 246 -9.15 15.94 6.22
C GLY A 246 -8.65 14.75 7.03
N ASN A 247 -9.57 13.98 7.61
CA ASN A 247 -9.33 12.70 8.28
C ASN A 247 -10.65 11.90 8.35
N LEU A 248 -10.57 10.61 8.62
CA LEU A 248 -11.69 9.68 8.80
C LEU A 248 -12.25 9.66 10.22
N GLY A 249 -11.64 10.43 11.14
CA GLY A 249 -12.04 10.49 12.54
C GLY A 249 -11.70 9.24 13.34
N GLN A 250 -10.81 8.38 12.83
CA GLN A 250 -10.34 7.16 13.48
C GLN A 250 -8.92 7.38 14.07
N ASN A 251 -8.07 6.37 14.04
CA ASN A 251 -6.70 6.46 14.57
C ASN A 251 -5.79 7.34 13.70
N ASP A 252 -6.12 7.53 12.42
CA ASP A 252 -5.51 8.49 11.51
C ASP A 252 -5.51 9.92 12.08
N LYS A 253 -6.58 10.34 12.77
CA LYS A 253 -6.68 11.68 13.38
C LYS A 253 -5.58 11.98 14.40
N LYS A 254 -5.10 10.95 15.12
CA LYS A 254 -4.09 11.08 16.18
C LYS A 254 -2.71 10.58 15.74
N ALA A 255 -2.61 9.93 14.58
CA ALA A 255 -1.35 9.44 14.07
C ALA A 255 -0.42 10.61 13.71
N ASN A 256 0.88 10.38 13.87
CA ASN A 256 1.90 11.32 13.42
C ASN A 256 2.09 11.23 11.89
N ILE A 257 2.47 12.35 11.28
CA ILE A 257 2.79 12.43 9.85
C ILE A 257 4.25 12.01 9.64
N ILE A 258 4.51 11.23 8.60
CA ILE A 258 5.86 10.86 8.18
C ILE A 258 6.57 12.10 7.65
N LYS A 259 7.81 12.33 8.10
CA LYS A 259 8.61 13.48 7.69
C LYS A 259 9.17 13.27 6.28
N LEU A 260 8.47 13.82 5.28
CA LEU A 260 8.89 13.84 3.87
C LEU A 260 9.82 15.01 3.61
#